data_AF-A0A4Y2KK50-F1
#
_entry.id   AF-A0A4Y2KK50-F1
#
_cell.length_a   1.000
_cell.length_b   1.000
_cell.length_c   1.000
_cell.angle_alpha   90.00
_cell.angle_beta   90.00
_cell.angle_gamma   90.00
#
_symmetry.space_group_name_H-M   'P 1'
#
loop_
_entity.id
_entity.type
_entity.pdbx_description
1 polymer ?
#
loop_
_entity_poly.entity_id
_entity_poly.type
_entity_poly.pdbx_seq_one_letter_code
_entity_poly.pdbx_strand_id
1 'polypeptide(L)'
;MINFYNSELLMLHEANMDLQFITDMYACATYVLNYLNKSNSGISKLLQEAASEIRQGNHSIKDQLRILRSTFLNASEFSAQKAVYHILSLPLSNCSRQCTFINSNAPLKRVAVMKSKKELEMLPPMSTDIYEKNIIDDYYPMRPTVLENLCLADFVDWYESSKILTRPGARKEDRDDSFDVNSDDEIDEVQSTYLELIDKSGYVRKRGRTKIIRFANYDEHYEENVRENVMLFLPWRDEVHMMESADYTFNENLDLLKENRAKYVHNEDILNVLNDAEKMQISGATDDENQIAENLRVFAELDSQIAAACDKYIDMLVPTEDDPNCADDIVLPIPRLISNDEYSAIISTMNLKQREFLLHVLHCFKEEKLPLYYCMLGGAGVGKSRLINALTVVIFLSNRKICCLN
;
A
#
# COMPACT_ATOMS: atom_id res chain seq x y z
N MET A 1 27.64 -13.51 16.71
CA MET A 1 27.84 -13.22 15.27
C MET A 1 29.11 -12.38 15.15
N ILE A 2 30.14 -12.86 14.47
CA ILE A 2 31.37 -12.07 14.24
C ILE A 2 31.07 -11.18 13.05
N ASN A 3 30.98 -9.87 13.28
CA ASN A 3 30.73 -8.90 12.23
C ASN A 3 31.98 -8.81 11.33
N PHE A 4 31.79 -8.87 10.01
CA PHE A 4 32.92 -8.76 9.08
C PHE A 4 33.49 -7.33 9.15
N TYR A 5 34.82 -7.23 9.16
CA TYR A 5 35.52 -5.99 9.50
C TYR A 5 36.53 -5.62 8.40
N ASN A 6 36.61 -4.32 8.07
CA ASN A 6 37.60 -3.76 7.16
C ASN A 6 38.30 -2.56 7.82
N SER A 7 39.60 -2.66 8.08
CA SER A 7 40.34 -1.62 8.80
C SER A 7 40.45 -0.30 8.06
N GLU A 8 40.55 -0.31 6.74
CA GLU A 8 40.65 0.91 5.93
C GLU A 8 39.33 1.68 5.94
N LEU A 9 38.21 0.98 5.76
CA LEU A 9 36.88 1.58 5.83
C LEU A 9 36.58 2.14 7.23
N LEU A 10 37.01 1.46 8.31
CA LEU A 10 36.85 2.02 9.66
C LEU A 10 37.64 3.32 9.82
N MET A 11 38.88 3.39 9.33
CA MET A 11 39.70 4.59 9.43
C MET A 11 39.16 5.75 8.58
N LEU A 12 38.51 5.45 7.45
CA LEU A 12 37.96 6.48 6.55
C LEU A 12 36.57 6.99 6.99
N HIS A 13 35.71 6.10 7.47
CA HIS A 13 34.30 6.39 7.76
C HIS A 13 34.01 6.57 9.25
N GLU A 14 34.90 6.10 10.14
CA GLU A 14 34.83 6.22 11.62
C GLU A 14 33.47 5.79 12.23
N ALA A 15 32.77 4.85 11.60
CA ALA A 15 31.48 4.33 12.08
C ALA A 15 31.45 2.80 12.09
N ASN A 16 30.48 2.25 12.82
CA ASN A 16 30.24 0.81 12.84
C ASN A 16 29.85 0.32 11.43
N MET A 17 30.51 -0.74 10.95
CA MET A 17 30.26 -1.33 9.64
C MET A 17 29.52 -2.65 9.82
N ASP A 18 28.52 -2.93 9.00
CA ASP A 18 27.88 -4.25 8.88
C ASP A 18 28.13 -4.72 7.45
N LEU A 19 29.16 -5.56 7.28
CA LEU A 19 29.61 -6.01 5.96
C LEU A 19 29.10 -7.43 5.74
N GLN A 20 28.35 -7.65 4.66
CA GLN A 20 27.82 -8.96 4.28
C GLN A 20 28.09 -9.20 2.79
N PHE A 21 28.50 -10.42 2.45
CA PHE A 21 28.63 -10.81 1.05
C PHE A 21 27.24 -10.97 0.44
N ILE A 22 27.04 -10.32 -0.71
CA ILE A 22 25.81 -10.49 -1.50
C ILE A 22 25.97 -11.78 -2.30
N THR A 23 25.31 -12.85 -1.84
CA THR A 23 25.27 -14.14 -2.54
C THR A 23 24.12 -14.23 -3.54
N ASP A 24 23.12 -13.38 -3.39
CA ASP A 24 21.92 -13.33 -4.22
C ASP A 24 21.42 -11.87 -4.34
N MET A 25 21.06 -11.46 -5.56
CA MET A 25 20.59 -10.12 -5.87
C MET A 25 19.27 -9.80 -5.14
N TYR A 26 18.41 -10.80 -4.96
CA TYR A 26 17.14 -10.63 -4.26
C TYR A 26 17.33 -10.56 -2.75
N ALA A 27 18.19 -11.40 -2.17
CA ALA A 27 18.57 -11.27 -0.76
C ALA A 27 19.08 -9.86 -0.42
N CYS A 28 19.84 -9.24 -1.33
CA CYS A 28 20.24 -7.83 -1.19
C CYS A 28 19.04 -6.88 -1.21
N ALA A 29 18.12 -7.03 -2.16
CA ALA A 29 16.93 -6.19 -2.25
C ALA A 29 16.06 -6.31 -0.99
N THR A 30 15.83 -7.53 -0.51
CA THR A 30 15.08 -7.81 0.71
C THR A 30 15.74 -7.19 1.94
N TYR A 31 17.07 -7.31 2.08
CA TYR A 31 17.78 -6.69 3.18
C TYR A 31 17.60 -5.16 3.18
N VAL A 32 17.75 -4.52 2.03
CA VAL A 32 17.55 -3.07 1.88
C VAL A 32 16.10 -2.68 2.20
N LEU A 33 15.12 -3.43 1.70
CA LEU A 33 13.70 -3.20 1.99
C LEU A 33 13.38 -3.35 3.47
N ASN A 34 13.88 -4.39 4.12
CA ASN A 34 13.72 -4.60 5.57
C ASN A 34 14.31 -3.45 6.37
N TYR A 35 15.46 -2.92 5.94
CA TYR A 35 16.09 -1.79 6.59
C TYR A 35 15.29 -0.49 6.40
N LEU A 36 14.84 -0.21 5.17
CA LEU A 36 14.00 0.96 4.86
C LEU A 36 12.67 0.92 5.61
N ASN A 37 12.08 -0.26 5.74
CA ASN A 37 10.78 -0.45 6.40
C ASN A 37 10.89 -0.61 7.92
N LYS A 38 12.11 -0.58 8.48
CA LYS A 38 12.33 -0.75 9.93
C LYS A 38 11.62 0.30 10.78
N SER A 39 11.51 1.54 10.30
CA SER A 39 10.75 2.59 10.98
C SER A 39 9.24 2.35 10.97
N ASN A 40 8.75 1.54 10.03
CA ASN A 40 7.33 1.31 9.78
C ASN A 40 6.80 0.03 10.45
N SER A 41 7.65 -0.71 11.17
CA SER A 41 7.31 -2.02 11.75
C SER A 41 6.22 -1.99 12.83
N GLY A 42 5.77 -0.81 13.26
CA GLY A 42 4.66 -0.64 14.21
C GLY A 42 3.33 -0.19 13.57
N ILE A 43 3.36 0.24 12.31
CA ILE A 43 2.18 0.85 11.65
C ILE A 43 1.09 -0.19 11.44
N SER A 44 1.44 -1.40 10.99
CA SER A 44 0.43 -2.44 10.75
C SER A 44 -0.33 -2.82 12.02
N LYS A 45 0.38 -3.02 13.14
CA LYS A 45 -0.26 -3.34 14.44
C LYS A 45 -1.22 -2.24 14.87
N LEU A 46 -0.80 -0.98 14.73
CA LEU A 46 -1.62 0.18 15.06
C LEU A 46 -2.85 0.30 14.14
N LEU A 47 -2.73 -0.01 12.84
CA LEU A 47 -3.87 -0.06 11.93
C LEU A 47 -4.83 -1.22 12.25
N GLN A 48 -4.30 -2.38 12.68
CA GLN A 48 -5.09 -3.53 13.10
C GLN A 48 -5.92 -3.21 14.35
N GLU A 49 -5.29 -2.61 15.36
CA GLU A 49 -5.95 -2.16 16.58
C GLU A 49 -7.08 -1.17 16.24
N ALA A 50 -6.78 -0.16 15.42
CA ALA A 50 -7.78 0.80 14.96
C ALA A 50 -8.93 0.14 14.20
N ALA A 51 -8.63 -0.80 13.28
CA ALA A 51 -9.65 -1.55 12.57
C ALA A 51 -10.53 -2.36 13.53
N SER A 52 -9.95 -2.97 14.58
CA SER A 52 -10.70 -3.73 15.59
C SER A 52 -11.62 -2.86 16.45
N GLU A 53 -11.16 -1.68 16.83
CA GLU A 53 -11.97 -0.69 17.56
C GLU A 53 -13.12 -0.19 16.70
N ILE A 54 -12.83 0.13 15.43
CA ILE A 54 -13.82 0.55 14.45
C ILE A 54 -14.95 -0.49 14.32
N ARG A 55 -14.63 -1.78 14.30
CA ARG A 55 -15.62 -2.87 14.21
C ARG A 55 -16.50 -3.01 15.45
N GLN A 56 -15.96 -2.69 16.64
CA GLN A 56 -16.74 -2.74 17.89
C GLN A 56 -17.67 -1.52 18.01
N GLY A 57 -17.32 -0.41 17.35
CA GLY A 57 -18.15 0.77 17.25
C GLY A 57 -19.22 0.68 16.16
N ASN A 58 -20.32 1.39 16.33
CA ASN A 58 -21.33 1.56 15.29
C ASN A 58 -21.02 2.82 14.45
N HIS A 59 -19.93 2.78 13.70
CA HIS A 59 -19.47 3.90 12.86
C HIS A 59 -19.98 3.76 11.42
N SER A 60 -20.35 4.89 10.81
CA SER A 60 -20.61 4.94 9.36
C SER A 60 -19.33 4.63 8.59
N ILE A 61 -19.41 4.02 7.42
CA ILE A 61 -18.20 3.61 6.67
C ILE A 61 -17.29 4.81 6.32
N LYS A 62 -17.86 6.00 6.07
CA LYS A 62 -17.08 7.23 5.90
C LYS A 62 -16.26 7.56 7.14
N ASP A 63 -16.84 7.38 8.34
CA ASP A 63 -16.13 7.56 9.60
C ASP A 63 -15.09 6.47 9.84
N GLN A 64 -15.40 5.21 9.51
CA GLN A 64 -14.44 4.10 9.58
C GLN A 64 -13.17 4.41 8.78
N LEU A 65 -13.34 4.81 7.52
CA LEU A 65 -12.24 5.21 6.64
C LEU A 65 -11.50 6.44 7.17
N ARG A 66 -12.21 7.44 7.69
CA ARG A 66 -11.59 8.65 8.25
C ARG A 66 -10.73 8.33 9.46
N ILE A 67 -11.22 7.48 10.38
CA ILE A 67 -10.47 7.05 11.56
C ILE A 67 -9.23 6.29 11.11
N LEU A 68 -9.36 5.31 10.23
CA LEU A 68 -8.23 4.52 9.73
C LEU A 68 -7.17 5.39 9.04
N ARG A 69 -7.61 6.31 8.16
CA ARG A 69 -6.73 7.27 7.48
C ARG A 69 -6.01 8.18 8.46
N SER A 70 -6.73 8.74 9.43
CA SER A 70 -6.14 9.62 10.46
C SER A 70 -5.09 8.87 11.27
N THR A 71 -5.41 7.65 11.69
CA THR A 71 -4.51 6.78 12.45
C THR A 71 -3.26 6.43 11.64
N PHE A 72 -3.38 6.12 10.35
CA PHE A 72 -2.25 5.90 9.45
C PHE A 72 -1.34 7.13 9.33
N LEU A 73 -1.93 8.30 9.02
CA LEU A 73 -1.18 9.53 8.78
C LEU A 73 -0.47 10.03 10.03
N ASN A 74 -1.09 9.87 11.21
CA ASN A 74 -0.50 10.28 12.48
C ASN A 74 0.61 9.34 12.96
N ALA A 75 0.57 8.06 12.58
CA ALA A 75 1.60 7.09 12.91
C ALA A 75 2.76 7.04 11.89
N SER A 76 2.54 7.56 10.68
CA SER A 76 3.53 7.54 9.61
C SER A 76 4.48 8.73 9.71
N GLU A 77 5.79 8.46 9.82
CA GLU A 77 6.82 9.49 9.67
C GLU A 77 7.26 9.57 8.20
N PHE A 78 7.20 10.77 7.61
CA PHE A 78 7.65 10.99 6.25
C PHE A 78 8.37 12.34 6.09
N SER A 79 9.27 12.41 5.12
CA SER A 79 10.02 13.63 4.82
C SER A 79 9.09 14.73 4.28
N ALA A 80 9.53 15.99 4.37
CA ALA A 80 8.79 17.12 3.83
C ALA A 80 8.45 16.96 2.34
N GLN A 81 9.36 16.36 1.55
CA GLN A 81 9.12 16.09 0.13
C GLN A 81 7.97 15.10 -0.07
N LYS A 82 7.95 14.00 0.70
CA LYS A 82 6.88 13.00 0.63
C LYS A 82 5.54 13.58 1.11
N ALA A 83 5.55 14.47 2.10
CA ALA A 83 4.36 15.21 2.53
C ALA A 83 3.75 16.05 1.40
N VAL A 84 4.59 16.79 0.66
CA VAL A 84 4.14 17.59 -0.50
C VAL A 84 3.51 16.70 -1.57
N TYR A 85 4.08 15.54 -1.86
CA TYR A 85 3.49 14.59 -2.81
C TYR A 85 2.10 14.12 -2.35
N HIS A 86 1.92 13.81 -1.07
CA HIS A 86 0.61 13.44 -0.53
C HIS A 86 -0.41 14.58 -0.62
N ILE A 87 -0.02 15.81 -0.25
CA ILE A 87 -0.92 16.97 -0.26
C ILE A 87 -1.37 17.31 -1.69
N LEU A 88 -0.45 17.23 -2.65
CA LEU A 88 -0.72 17.52 -4.05
C LEU A 88 -1.28 16.31 -4.83
N SER A 89 -1.56 15.20 -4.14
CA SER A 89 -2.00 13.94 -4.75
C SER A 89 -1.11 13.47 -5.91
N LEU A 90 0.21 13.71 -5.80
CA LEU A 90 1.19 13.29 -6.78
C LEU A 90 1.56 11.82 -6.57
N PRO A 91 1.85 11.08 -7.67
CA PRO A 91 2.27 9.69 -7.58
C PRO A 91 3.59 9.57 -6.81
N LEU A 92 3.59 8.77 -5.74
CA LEU A 92 4.78 8.52 -4.90
C LEU A 92 5.82 7.61 -5.59
N SER A 93 5.38 6.84 -6.57
CA SER A 93 6.22 5.93 -7.32
C SER A 93 5.71 5.83 -8.75
N ASN A 94 6.65 5.86 -9.69
CA ASN A 94 6.40 5.51 -11.07
C ASN A 94 7.05 4.16 -11.35
N CYS A 95 6.28 3.27 -11.98
CA CYS A 95 6.78 1.96 -12.40
C CYS A 95 6.86 1.93 -13.93
N SER A 96 7.90 1.30 -14.47
CA SER A 96 8.03 1.06 -15.91
C SER A 96 7.09 -0.02 -16.43
N ARG A 97 6.51 -0.81 -15.51
CA ARG A 97 5.54 -1.87 -15.80
C ARG A 97 4.36 -1.73 -14.86
N GLN A 98 3.17 -1.92 -15.43
CA GLN A 98 1.94 -1.96 -14.65
C GLN A 98 1.92 -3.23 -13.80
N CYS A 99 1.47 -3.09 -12.55
CA CYS A 99 1.29 -4.20 -11.64
C CYS A 99 -0.21 -4.45 -11.44
N THR A 100 -0.64 -5.70 -11.53
CA THR A 100 -2.06 -6.09 -11.37
C THR A 100 -2.17 -7.26 -10.42
N PHE A 101 -3.04 -7.12 -9.41
CA PHE A 101 -3.37 -8.20 -8.49
C PHE A 101 -4.56 -9.01 -9.06
N ILE A 102 -4.44 -10.34 -9.07
CA ILE A 102 -5.52 -11.26 -9.45
C ILE A 102 -6.12 -11.83 -8.17
N ASN A 103 -7.40 -11.51 -7.95
CA ASN A 103 -8.13 -12.00 -6.78
C ASN A 103 -8.68 -13.42 -7.02
N SER A 104 -7.93 -14.42 -6.57
CA SER A 104 -8.23 -15.85 -6.70
C SER A 104 -9.32 -16.37 -5.74
N ASN A 105 -9.95 -15.47 -4.96
CA ASN A 105 -11.07 -15.84 -4.11
C ASN A 105 -12.26 -16.39 -4.93
N ALA A 106 -13.06 -17.22 -4.27
CA ALA A 106 -14.33 -17.72 -4.83
C ALA A 106 -15.24 -16.56 -5.28
N PRO A 107 -16.10 -16.73 -6.29
CA PRO A 107 -16.87 -15.64 -6.90
C PRO A 107 -17.65 -14.80 -5.89
N LEU A 108 -18.29 -15.43 -4.90
CA LEU A 108 -19.07 -14.74 -3.85
C LEU A 108 -18.22 -13.95 -2.84
N LYS A 109 -16.93 -14.24 -2.75
CA LYS A 109 -15.97 -13.54 -1.87
C LYS A 109 -15.14 -12.50 -2.62
N ARG A 110 -15.28 -12.42 -3.95
CA ARG A 110 -14.49 -11.52 -4.78
C ARG A 110 -15.08 -10.12 -4.72
N VAL A 111 -14.22 -9.12 -4.54
CA VAL A 111 -14.64 -7.71 -4.50
C VAL A 111 -15.14 -7.29 -5.88
N ALA A 112 -16.35 -6.74 -5.93
CA ALA A 112 -16.94 -6.16 -7.13
C ALA A 112 -16.97 -4.64 -7.02
N VAL A 113 -16.71 -3.97 -8.14
CA VAL A 113 -16.77 -2.51 -8.22
C VAL A 113 -18.15 -2.12 -8.75
N MET A 114 -18.84 -1.21 -8.10
CA MET A 114 -20.13 -0.70 -8.61
C MET A 114 -19.92 0.25 -9.78
N LYS A 115 -20.88 0.27 -10.71
CA LYS A 115 -20.93 1.25 -11.80
C LYS A 115 -21.06 2.67 -11.26
N SER A 116 -20.64 3.65 -12.05
CA SER A 116 -20.81 5.05 -11.68
C SER A 116 -22.29 5.41 -11.51
N LYS A 117 -22.59 6.39 -10.67
CA LYS A 117 -23.97 6.90 -10.48
C LYS A 117 -24.65 7.25 -11.81
N LYS A 118 -23.91 7.85 -12.75
CA LYS A 118 -24.40 8.20 -14.08
C LYS A 118 -24.81 6.95 -14.87
N GLU A 119 -24.01 5.89 -14.83
CA GLU A 119 -24.33 4.62 -15.49
C GLU A 119 -25.51 3.94 -14.80
N LEU A 120 -25.56 3.93 -13.46
CA LEU A 120 -26.67 3.36 -12.69
C LEU A 120 -28.01 4.06 -12.98
N GLU A 121 -28.02 5.40 -13.08
CA GLU A 121 -29.22 6.18 -13.42
C GLU A 121 -29.73 5.90 -14.84
N MET A 122 -28.85 5.48 -15.75
CA MET A 122 -29.20 5.09 -17.11
C MET A 122 -29.70 3.64 -17.20
N LEU A 123 -29.54 2.84 -16.13
CA LEU A 123 -30.03 1.47 -16.12
C LEU A 123 -31.55 1.41 -16.01
N PRO A 124 -32.19 0.38 -16.59
CA PRO A 124 -33.60 0.10 -16.33
C PRO A 124 -33.88 -0.07 -14.82
N PRO A 125 -35.06 0.34 -14.32
CA PRO A 125 -35.39 0.32 -12.88
C PRO A 125 -35.26 -1.03 -12.17
N MET A 126 -35.25 -2.15 -12.90
CA MET A 126 -35.15 -3.52 -12.38
C MET A 126 -33.87 -4.23 -12.87
N SER A 127 -32.88 -3.48 -13.35
CA SER A 127 -31.61 -4.05 -13.79
C SER A 127 -30.78 -4.53 -12.59
N THR A 128 -30.30 -5.77 -12.64
CA THR A 128 -29.35 -6.33 -11.65
C THR A 128 -27.89 -6.10 -12.04
N ASP A 129 -27.63 -5.52 -13.23
CA ASP A 129 -26.30 -5.26 -13.77
C ASP A 129 -25.72 -3.95 -13.21
N ILE A 130 -25.50 -3.94 -11.89
CA ILE A 130 -25.03 -2.77 -11.12
C ILE A 130 -23.51 -2.73 -10.94
N TYR A 131 -22.81 -3.80 -11.32
CA TYR A 131 -21.36 -3.94 -11.15
C TYR A 131 -20.60 -3.72 -12.45
N GLU A 132 -19.41 -3.16 -12.33
CA GLU A 132 -18.43 -3.09 -13.40
C GLU A 132 -17.92 -4.47 -13.78
N LYS A 133 -17.61 -4.62 -15.07
CA LYS A 133 -17.10 -5.89 -15.59
C LYS A 133 -15.73 -6.20 -15.03
N ASN A 134 -15.56 -7.40 -14.51
CA ASN A 134 -14.31 -7.92 -13.99
C ASN A 134 -13.56 -8.70 -15.07
N ILE A 135 -12.22 -8.63 -15.02
CA ILE A 135 -11.33 -9.42 -15.88
C ILE A 135 -11.63 -10.92 -15.77
N ILE A 136 -11.88 -11.43 -14.56
CA ILE A 136 -12.04 -12.85 -14.26
C ILE A 136 -13.42 -13.36 -14.66
N ASP A 137 -14.47 -12.62 -14.35
CA ASP A 137 -15.86 -13.09 -14.50
C ASP A 137 -16.45 -12.75 -15.89
N ASP A 138 -16.02 -11.64 -16.50
CA ASP A 138 -16.61 -11.15 -17.74
C ASP A 138 -15.65 -11.27 -18.94
N TYR A 139 -14.43 -10.74 -18.84
CA TYR A 139 -13.54 -10.65 -20.00
C TYR A 139 -12.85 -11.96 -20.36
N TYR A 140 -12.26 -12.65 -19.38
CA TYR A 140 -11.52 -13.88 -19.63
C TYR A 140 -12.42 -15.04 -20.12
N PRO A 141 -13.61 -15.29 -19.53
CA PRO A 141 -14.58 -16.27 -20.03
C PRO A 141 -15.08 -15.98 -21.43
N MET A 142 -15.21 -14.69 -21.80
CA MET A 142 -15.70 -14.25 -23.11
C MET A 142 -14.59 -13.97 -24.13
N ARG A 143 -13.34 -14.35 -23.81
CA ARG A 143 -12.20 -14.15 -24.71
C ARG A 143 -12.42 -14.81 -26.07
N PRO A 144 -11.92 -14.22 -27.18
CA PRO A 144 -12.01 -14.81 -28.52
C PRO A 144 -11.41 -16.22 -28.59
N THR A 145 -11.88 -17.05 -29.52
CA THR A 145 -11.43 -18.44 -29.71
C THR A 145 -9.94 -18.56 -30.04
N VAL A 146 -9.33 -17.51 -30.60
CA VAL A 146 -7.88 -17.43 -30.85
C VAL A 146 -7.08 -17.49 -29.53
N LEU A 147 -7.70 -17.10 -28.41
CA LEU A 147 -7.11 -17.05 -27.08
C LEU A 147 -7.55 -18.23 -26.18
N GLU A 148 -8.16 -19.28 -26.74
CA GLU A 148 -8.73 -20.40 -25.96
C GLU A 148 -7.72 -21.03 -25.00
N ASN A 149 -6.50 -21.25 -25.49
CA ASN A 149 -5.45 -21.98 -24.79
C ASN A 149 -4.68 -21.14 -23.76
N LEU A 150 -5.01 -19.85 -23.61
CA LEU A 150 -4.37 -19.01 -22.60
C LEU A 150 -4.98 -19.30 -21.23
N CYS A 151 -4.12 -19.46 -20.23
CA CYS A 151 -4.53 -19.43 -18.83
C CYS A 151 -4.83 -18.00 -18.37
N LEU A 152 -5.45 -17.85 -17.20
CA LEU A 152 -5.83 -16.55 -16.68
C LEU A 152 -4.60 -15.68 -16.43
N ALA A 153 -3.52 -16.24 -15.89
CA ALA A 153 -2.27 -15.50 -15.68
C ALA A 153 -1.70 -14.94 -16.99
N ASP A 154 -1.55 -15.77 -18.03
CA ASP A 154 -1.05 -15.34 -19.35
C ASP A 154 -1.97 -14.26 -19.98
N PHE A 155 -3.29 -14.38 -19.77
CA PHE A 155 -4.25 -13.40 -20.26
C PHE A 155 -4.11 -12.04 -19.56
N VAL A 156 -4.06 -12.02 -18.22
CA VAL A 156 -3.86 -10.78 -17.45
C VAL A 156 -2.52 -10.14 -17.76
N ASP A 157 -1.50 -10.95 -18.01
CA ASP A 157 -0.14 -10.49 -18.24
C ASP A 157 -0.01 -9.71 -19.56
N TRP A 158 -0.55 -10.29 -20.63
CA TRP A 158 -0.37 -9.78 -21.99
C TRP A 158 -1.51 -8.93 -22.50
N TYR A 159 -2.70 -8.94 -21.89
CA TYR A 159 -3.89 -8.30 -22.46
C TYR A 159 -4.44 -7.17 -21.58
N GLU A 160 -4.99 -6.16 -22.27
CA GLU A 160 -5.75 -5.07 -21.69
C GLU A 160 -7.20 -5.15 -22.19
N SER A 161 -8.15 -5.10 -21.25
CA SER A 161 -9.59 -5.13 -21.53
C SER A 161 -10.17 -3.73 -21.61
N SER A 162 -11.06 -3.47 -22.58
CA SER A 162 -11.77 -2.20 -22.69
C SER A 162 -13.20 -2.38 -23.16
N LYS A 163 -14.12 -1.57 -22.61
CA LYS A 163 -15.52 -1.48 -23.09
C LYS A 163 -15.60 -0.85 -24.49
N ILE A 164 -14.63 -0.01 -24.86
CA ILE A 164 -14.69 0.82 -26.07
C ILE A 164 -13.44 0.57 -26.91
N LEU A 165 -13.60 0.52 -28.23
CA LEU A 165 -12.49 0.60 -29.17
C LEU A 165 -11.79 1.96 -29.06
N THR A 166 -10.71 2.03 -28.29
CA THR A 166 -9.78 3.16 -28.34
C THR A 166 -8.92 3.04 -29.58
N ARG A 167 -9.06 3.94 -30.55
CA ARG A 167 -8.18 3.93 -31.73
C ARG A 167 -6.76 4.37 -31.29
N PRO A 168 -5.69 3.74 -31.80
CA PRO A 168 -4.34 4.21 -31.57
C PRO A 168 -4.22 5.69 -31.99
N GLY A 169 -3.83 6.57 -31.08
CA GLY A 169 -3.63 8.01 -31.35
C GLY A 169 -4.75 8.96 -30.92
N ALA A 170 -5.86 8.47 -30.34
CA ALA A 170 -6.80 9.36 -29.66
C ALA A 170 -6.16 9.87 -28.36
N ARG A 171 -5.60 11.08 -28.38
CA ARG A 171 -5.19 11.77 -27.14
C ARG A 171 -6.42 11.86 -26.23
N LYS A 172 -6.25 11.50 -24.95
CA LYS A 172 -7.20 11.86 -23.87
C LYS A 172 -7.13 13.38 -23.69
N GLU A 173 -7.60 14.14 -24.67
CA GLU A 173 -8.01 15.52 -24.45
C GLU A 173 -9.43 15.40 -23.87
N ASP A 174 -9.60 15.90 -22.64
CA ASP A 174 -10.88 16.11 -21.95
C ASP A 174 -11.53 14.92 -21.22
N ARG A 175 -10.79 14.24 -20.32
CA ARG A 175 -11.41 13.65 -19.12
C ARG A 175 -10.64 14.02 -17.87
N ASP A 176 -11.26 14.92 -17.11
CA ASP A 176 -11.01 15.19 -15.70
C ASP A 176 -11.14 13.88 -14.90
N ASP A 177 -10.21 13.67 -13.95
CA ASP A 177 -10.14 12.59 -12.96
C ASP A 177 -10.08 11.12 -13.44
N SER A 178 -8.90 10.69 -13.89
CA SER A 178 -8.19 9.59 -13.22
C SER A 178 -6.70 9.67 -13.52
N PHE A 179 -5.86 9.68 -12.48
CA PHE A 179 -4.41 9.56 -12.61
C PHE A 179 -4.06 8.13 -13.03
N ASP A 180 -4.23 7.85 -14.32
CA ASP A 180 -3.84 6.60 -14.95
C ASP A 180 -2.32 6.58 -15.07
N VAL A 181 -1.68 5.80 -14.19
CA VAL A 181 -0.22 5.66 -14.10
C VAL A 181 0.31 5.10 -15.42
N ASN A 182 1.05 5.93 -16.16
CA ASN A 182 1.96 5.58 -17.25
C ASN A 182 1.44 4.50 -18.22
N SER A 183 0.67 4.92 -19.22
CA SER A 183 0.63 4.18 -20.49
C SER A 183 1.92 4.46 -21.26
N ASP A 184 3.02 3.87 -20.79
CA ASP A 184 4.34 3.90 -21.44
C ASP A 184 4.37 2.89 -22.61
N ASP A 185 3.28 2.84 -23.37
CA ASP A 185 3.26 2.23 -24.69
C ASP A 185 3.98 3.23 -25.60
N GLU A 186 5.32 3.17 -25.64
CA GLU A 186 6.02 3.49 -26.87
C GLU A 186 5.31 2.67 -27.96
N ILE A 187 4.60 3.38 -28.84
CA ILE A 187 3.80 2.80 -29.90
C ILE A 187 4.79 2.14 -30.86
N ASP A 188 5.12 0.88 -30.63
CA ASP A 188 5.57 0.04 -31.72
C ASP A 188 4.39 -0.01 -32.71
N GLU A 189 4.61 0.52 -33.92
CA GLU A 189 3.69 0.55 -35.07
C GLU A 189 3.15 -0.85 -35.48
N VAL A 190 3.48 -1.89 -34.73
CA VAL A 190 3.02 -3.27 -34.93
C VAL A 190 1.58 -3.39 -34.44
N GLN A 191 0.65 -2.97 -35.29
CA GLN A 191 -0.76 -3.38 -35.33
C GLN A 191 -1.29 -3.94 -34.01
N SER A 192 -1.57 -3.08 -33.04
CA SER A 192 -2.32 -3.49 -31.86
C SER A 192 -3.71 -3.95 -32.29
N THR A 193 -3.85 -5.26 -32.51
CA THR A 193 -5.07 -5.88 -33.01
C THR A 193 -6.02 -5.99 -31.83
N TYR A 194 -7.07 -5.17 -31.84
CA TYR A 194 -8.17 -5.30 -30.91
C TYR A 194 -8.98 -6.53 -31.31
N LEU A 195 -9.17 -7.46 -30.39
CA LEU A 195 -10.03 -8.62 -30.58
C LEU A 195 -11.33 -8.37 -29.82
N GLU A 196 -12.46 -8.50 -30.51
CA GLU A 196 -13.79 -8.37 -29.92
C GLU A 196 -14.11 -9.61 -29.08
N LEU A 197 -14.73 -9.41 -27.91
CA LEU A 197 -15.23 -10.52 -27.08
C LEU A 197 -16.35 -11.27 -27.81
N ILE A 198 -16.56 -12.53 -27.44
CA ILE A 198 -17.59 -13.40 -28.06
C ILE A 198 -19.00 -12.82 -27.88
N ASP A 199 -19.26 -12.23 -26.73
CA ASP A 199 -20.53 -11.59 -26.37
C ASP A 199 -20.67 -10.15 -26.89
N LYS A 200 -19.67 -9.65 -27.64
CA LYS A 200 -19.60 -8.27 -28.19
C LYS A 200 -19.63 -7.18 -27.14
N SER A 201 -19.26 -7.53 -25.91
CA SER A 201 -19.49 -6.67 -24.77
C SER A 201 -18.26 -5.81 -24.41
N GLY A 202 -17.19 -5.96 -25.18
CA GLY A 202 -15.93 -5.23 -25.09
C GLY A 202 -14.88 -5.77 -26.05
N TYR A 203 -13.65 -5.31 -25.84
CA TYR A 203 -12.48 -5.64 -26.65
C TYR A 203 -11.31 -5.99 -25.74
N VAL A 204 -10.43 -6.85 -26.22
CA VAL A 204 -9.13 -7.13 -25.61
C VAL A 204 -8.01 -6.80 -26.57
N ARG A 205 -6.95 -6.18 -26.08
CA ARG A 205 -5.79 -5.80 -26.86
C ARG A 205 -4.54 -6.41 -26.26
N LYS A 206 -3.68 -6.99 -27.10
CA LYS A 206 -2.36 -7.43 -26.68
C LYS A 206 -1.42 -6.24 -26.45
N ARG A 207 -0.70 -6.26 -25.34
CA ARG A 207 0.29 -5.26 -24.95
C ARG A 207 1.65 -5.54 -25.60
N GLY A 208 2.45 -4.48 -25.75
CA GLY A 208 3.85 -4.59 -26.16
C GLY A 208 4.77 -5.09 -25.03
N ARG A 209 4.45 -4.72 -23.79
CA ARG A 209 5.15 -5.17 -22.58
C ARG A 209 4.18 -5.86 -21.61
N THR A 210 4.66 -6.91 -20.98
CA THR A 210 3.91 -7.70 -19.99
C THR A 210 3.66 -6.94 -18.69
N LYS A 211 2.59 -7.28 -17.98
CA LYS A 211 2.31 -6.78 -16.63
C LYS A 211 3.19 -7.49 -15.61
N ILE A 212 3.21 -6.99 -14.39
CA ILE A 212 3.65 -7.76 -13.23
C ILE A 212 2.38 -8.24 -12.54
N ILE A 213 2.21 -9.56 -12.45
CA ILE A 213 1.05 -10.15 -11.80
C ILE A 213 1.38 -10.41 -10.34
N ARG A 214 0.44 -10.09 -9.46
CA ARG A 214 0.44 -10.50 -8.05
C ARG A 214 -0.81 -11.35 -7.79
N PHE A 215 -0.68 -12.31 -6.89
CA PHE A 215 -1.77 -13.18 -6.43
C PHE A 215 -1.46 -13.58 -4.98
N ALA A 216 -2.40 -14.24 -4.29
CA ALA A 216 -2.27 -14.49 -2.85
C ALA A 216 -1.09 -15.43 -2.53
N ASN A 217 -0.84 -16.41 -3.42
CA ASN A 217 0.21 -17.42 -3.29
C ASN A 217 0.09 -18.18 -1.96
N TYR A 218 -1.06 -18.84 -1.80
CA TYR A 218 -1.36 -19.63 -0.60
C TYR A 218 -0.30 -20.72 -0.37
N ASP A 219 -0.05 -21.06 0.90
CA ASP A 219 0.81 -22.18 1.26
C ASP A 219 0.23 -23.50 0.72
N GLU A 220 1.09 -24.46 0.38
CA GLU A 220 0.71 -25.76 -0.21
C GLU A 220 -0.26 -26.56 0.66
N HIS A 221 -0.31 -26.24 1.97
CA HIS A 221 -1.16 -26.89 2.95
C HIS A 221 -2.63 -26.43 2.92
N TYR A 222 -2.94 -25.34 2.24
CA TYR A 222 -4.31 -24.81 2.13
C TYR A 222 -5.01 -25.34 0.88
N GLU A 223 -6.28 -25.73 1.01
CA GLU A 223 -7.13 -26.13 -0.13
C GLU A 223 -7.25 -24.99 -1.16
N GLU A 224 -7.15 -23.74 -0.71
CA GLU A 224 -7.11 -22.55 -1.56
C GLU A 224 -5.90 -22.53 -2.51
N ASN A 225 -4.78 -23.20 -2.18
CA ASN A 225 -3.64 -23.31 -3.07
C ASN A 225 -3.96 -24.10 -4.34
N VAL A 226 -4.64 -25.24 -4.19
CA VAL A 226 -5.06 -26.07 -5.34
C VAL A 226 -5.99 -25.26 -6.24
N ARG A 227 -6.98 -24.59 -5.64
CA ARG A 227 -7.91 -23.71 -6.34
C ARG A 227 -7.17 -22.62 -7.12
N GLU A 228 -6.30 -21.86 -6.45
CA GLU A 228 -5.57 -20.75 -7.05
C GLU A 228 -4.69 -21.20 -8.22
N ASN A 229 -3.99 -22.33 -8.08
CA ASN A 229 -3.14 -22.86 -9.15
C ASN A 229 -3.96 -23.28 -10.38
N VAL A 230 -5.03 -24.04 -10.18
CA VAL A 230 -5.94 -24.46 -11.26
C VAL A 230 -6.55 -23.24 -11.95
N MET A 231 -6.98 -22.25 -11.18
CA MET A 231 -7.59 -21.02 -11.70
C MET A 231 -6.61 -20.15 -12.50
N LEU A 232 -5.38 -19.98 -12.02
CA LEU A 232 -4.41 -19.07 -12.64
C LEU A 232 -3.70 -19.68 -13.85
N PHE A 233 -3.32 -20.95 -13.74
CA PHE A 233 -2.32 -21.54 -14.63
C PHE A 233 -2.88 -22.58 -15.61
N LEU A 234 -4.19 -22.85 -15.59
CA LEU A 234 -4.87 -23.66 -16.61
C LEU A 234 -5.91 -22.84 -17.38
N PRO A 235 -6.16 -23.16 -18.66
CA PRO A 235 -7.19 -22.51 -19.46
C PRO A 235 -8.59 -22.99 -19.06
N TRP A 236 -9.54 -22.06 -18.94
CA TRP A 236 -10.94 -22.36 -18.63
C TRP A 236 -11.87 -21.26 -19.13
N ARG A 237 -13.17 -21.55 -19.24
CA ARG A 237 -14.23 -20.55 -19.52
C ARG A 237 -15.27 -20.46 -18.42
N ASP A 238 -15.57 -21.57 -17.76
CA ASP A 238 -16.49 -21.63 -16.63
C ASP A 238 -15.72 -21.97 -15.35
N GLU A 239 -15.60 -20.98 -14.46
CA GLU A 239 -14.93 -21.14 -13.17
C GLU A 239 -15.64 -22.19 -12.31
N VAL A 240 -16.97 -22.20 -12.27
CA VAL A 240 -17.71 -23.08 -11.36
C VAL A 240 -17.51 -24.54 -11.76
N HIS A 241 -17.71 -24.85 -13.05
CA HIS A 241 -17.53 -26.20 -13.58
C HIS A 241 -16.09 -26.70 -13.41
N MET A 242 -15.09 -25.84 -13.63
CA MET A 242 -13.68 -26.23 -13.45
C MET A 242 -13.37 -26.55 -11.98
N MET A 243 -13.96 -25.80 -11.06
CA MET A 243 -13.65 -25.90 -9.64
C MET A 243 -14.36 -27.07 -8.94
N GLU A 244 -15.44 -27.63 -9.52
CA GLU A 244 -16.09 -28.85 -9.02
C GLU A 244 -15.16 -30.06 -8.98
N SER A 245 -14.14 -30.08 -9.85
CA SER A 245 -13.15 -31.17 -9.96
C SER A 245 -11.72 -30.65 -9.85
N ALA A 246 -11.52 -29.59 -9.06
CA ALA A 246 -10.22 -28.91 -8.94
C ALA A 246 -9.09 -29.87 -8.55
N ASP A 247 -9.30 -30.73 -7.55
CA ASP A 247 -8.27 -31.70 -7.09
C ASP A 247 -7.86 -32.69 -8.18
N TYR A 248 -8.85 -33.20 -8.92
CA TYR A 248 -8.60 -34.13 -10.02
C TYR A 248 -7.84 -33.43 -11.15
N THR A 249 -8.32 -32.25 -11.55
CA THR A 249 -7.74 -31.43 -12.61
C THR A 249 -6.31 -31.00 -12.28
N PHE A 250 -6.05 -30.66 -11.02
CA PHE A 250 -4.72 -30.32 -10.51
C PHE A 250 -3.76 -31.50 -10.67
N ASN A 251 -4.16 -32.69 -10.19
CA ASN A 251 -3.33 -33.89 -10.22
C ASN A 251 -3.05 -34.38 -11.66
N GLU A 252 -4.01 -34.28 -12.58
CA GLU A 252 -3.80 -34.66 -13.98
C GLU A 252 -2.87 -33.70 -14.73
N ASN A 253 -2.84 -32.42 -14.38
CA ASN A 253 -2.14 -31.37 -15.12
C ASN A 253 -0.93 -30.79 -14.40
N LEU A 254 -0.34 -31.53 -13.45
CA LEU A 254 0.77 -31.06 -12.61
C LEU A 254 1.95 -30.50 -13.41
N ASP A 255 2.34 -31.14 -14.51
CA ASP A 255 3.49 -30.71 -15.31
C ASP A 255 3.23 -29.36 -15.99
N LEU A 256 2.03 -29.20 -16.58
CA LEU A 256 1.62 -27.95 -17.22
C LEU A 256 1.47 -26.81 -16.21
N LEU A 257 0.92 -27.11 -15.03
CA LEU A 257 0.83 -26.16 -13.92
C LEU A 257 2.21 -25.66 -13.49
N LYS A 258 3.17 -26.57 -13.32
CA LYS A 258 4.55 -26.22 -12.96
C LYS A 258 5.21 -25.36 -14.03
N GLU A 259 5.05 -25.71 -15.30
CA GLU A 259 5.60 -24.94 -16.42
C GLU A 259 5.02 -23.52 -16.46
N ASN A 260 3.70 -23.37 -16.37
CA ASN A 260 3.04 -22.08 -16.39
C ASN A 260 3.34 -21.25 -15.15
N ARG A 261 3.41 -21.87 -13.96
CA ARG A 261 3.75 -21.20 -12.71
C ARG A 261 5.19 -20.71 -12.71
N ALA A 262 6.13 -21.47 -13.28
CA ALA A 262 7.55 -21.10 -13.35
C ALA A 262 7.82 -19.81 -14.15
N LYS A 263 6.88 -19.38 -15.00
CA LYS A 263 6.95 -18.08 -15.71
C LYS A 263 6.80 -16.88 -14.75
N TYR A 264 6.07 -17.06 -13.65
CA TYR A 264 5.65 -15.99 -12.75
C TYR A 264 6.27 -16.09 -11.35
N VAL A 265 6.58 -17.31 -10.91
CA VAL A 265 7.20 -17.59 -9.63
C VAL A 265 8.66 -17.99 -9.88
N HIS A 266 9.57 -17.09 -9.54
CA HIS A 266 11.01 -17.33 -9.59
C HIS A 266 11.53 -17.43 -8.15
N ASN A 267 12.16 -18.58 -7.80
CA ASN A 267 12.69 -18.89 -6.47
C ASN A 267 11.66 -18.82 -5.32
N GLU A 268 11.05 -19.95 -4.99
CA GLU A 268 10.08 -20.09 -3.88
C GLU A 268 10.66 -19.68 -2.52
N ASP A 269 11.95 -19.97 -2.28
CA ASP A 269 12.64 -19.59 -1.05
C ASP A 269 12.61 -18.08 -0.80
N ILE A 270 12.58 -17.26 -1.85
CA ILE A 270 12.58 -15.80 -1.74
C ILE A 270 11.17 -15.26 -1.47
N LEU A 271 10.14 -15.85 -2.11
CA LEU A 271 8.75 -15.50 -1.82
C LEU A 271 8.41 -15.80 -0.38
N ASN A 272 8.90 -16.93 0.16
CA ASN A 272 8.74 -17.26 1.57
C ASN A 272 9.41 -16.21 2.46
N VAL A 273 10.64 -15.77 2.15
CA VAL A 273 11.33 -14.71 2.91
C VAL A 273 10.66 -13.33 2.76
N LEU A 274 10.10 -12.99 1.61
CA LEU A 274 9.36 -11.73 1.40
C LEU A 274 8.02 -11.76 2.14
N ASN A 275 7.30 -12.88 2.06
CA ASN A 275 6.08 -13.11 2.84
C ASN A 275 6.38 -13.09 4.33
N ASP A 276 7.52 -13.62 4.76
CA ASP A 276 7.97 -13.54 6.15
C ASP A 276 8.33 -12.10 6.55
N ALA A 277 8.94 -11.31 5.67
CA ALA A 277 9.17 -9.90 5.90
C ALA A 277 7.86 -9.08 5.99
N GLU A 278 6.87 -9.42 5.17
CA GLU A 278 5.53 -8.82 5.22
C GLU A 278 4.76 -9.27 6.47
N LYS A 279 4.83 -10.56 6.81
CA LYS A 279 4.33 -11.09 8.09
C LYS A 279 5.00 -10.41 9.27
N MET A 280 6.32 -10.18 9.26
CA MET A 280 7.03 -9.44 10.32
C MET A 280 6.58 -7.97 10.43
N GLN A 281 6.08 -7.36 9.35
CA GLN A 281 5.43 -6.04 9.45
C GLN A 281 4.04 -6.15 10.08
N ILE A 282 3.29 -7.20 9.78
CA ILE A 282 1.93 -7.48 10.28
C ILE A 282 1.93 -7.92 11.75
N SER A 283 2.83 -8.83 12.11
CA SER A 283 3.10 -9.31 13.46
C SER A 283 4.34 -8.61 13.98
N GLY A 284 4.16 -7.54 14.75
CA GLY A 284 5.23 -7.09 15.64
C GLY A 284 5.58 -8.22 16.61
N ALA A 285 6.54 -9.08 16.22
CA ALA A 285 7.17 -10.13 17.00
C ALA A 285 6.23 -10.96 17.92
N THR A 286 5.30 -11.75 17.38
CA THR A 286 4.76 -12.96 18.04
C THR A 286 4.14 -13.90 17.00
N ASP A 287 4.61 -15.15 16.98
CA ASP A 287 4.22 -16.26 16.11
C ASP A 287 2.81 -16.83 16.42
N ASP A 288 1.76 -16.03 16.34
CA ASP A 288 0.37 -16.53 16.44
C ASP A 288 -0.29 -16.56 15.05
N GLU A 289 -0.16 -17.70 14.35
CA GLU A 289 -0.80 -17.97 13.05
C GLU A 289 -2.32 -17.78 13.08
N ASN A 290 -2.97 -18.04 14.23
CA ASN A 290 -4.40 -17.78 14.43
C ASN A 290 -4.75 -16.28 14.41
N GLN A 291 -3.83 -15.41 14.86
CA GLN A 291 -4.02 -13.97 14.80
C GLN A 291 -3.92 -13.48 13.35
N ILE A 292 -3.01 -14.03 12.54
CA ILE A 292 -2.82 -13.67 11.13
C ILE A 292 -4.05 -14.02 10.28
N ALA A 293 -4.66 -15.19 10.48
CA ALA A 293 -5.87 -15.59 9.77
C ALA A 293 -7.09 -14.72 10.14
N GLU A 294 -7.26 -14.38 11.43
CA GLU A 294 -8.23 -13.37 11.88
C GLU A 294 -7.93 -11.99 11.27
N ASN A 295 -6.65 -11.58 11.21
CA ASN A 295 -6.22 -10.29 10.69
C ASN A 295 -6.48 -10.12 9.18
N LEU A 296 -6.19 -11.12 8.35
CA LEU A 296 -6.51 -11.13 6.92
C LEU A 296 -8.03 -11.10 6.70
N ARG A 297 -8.79 -11.85 7.50
CA ARG A 297 -10.25 -11.81 7.48
C ARG A 297 -10.79 -10.43 7.85
N VAL A 298 -10.15 -9.76 8.80
CA VAL A 298 -10.48 -8.42 9.28
C VAL A 298 -10.30 -7.36 8.20
N PHE A 299 -9.17 -7.37 7.49
CA PHE A 299 -8.93 -6.42 6.40
C PHE A 299 -9.80 -6.74 5.17
N ALA A 300 -9.97 -8.02 4.82
CA ALA A 300 -10.85 -8.42 3.73
C ALA A 300 -12.33 -8.08 3.99
N GLU A 301 -12.79 -8.20 5.23
CA GLU A 301 -14.15 -7.82 5.64
C GLU A 301 -14.31 -6.30 5.70
N LEU A 302 -13.28 -5.56 6.12
CA LEU A 302 -13.30 -4.10 6.07
C LEU A 302 -13.31 -3.59 4.62
N ASP A 303 -12.53 -4.20 3.73
CA ASP A 303 -12.55 -3.92 2.28
C ASP A 303 -13.91 -4.27 1.67
N SER A 304 -14.55 -5.36 2.12
CA SER A 304 -15.92 -5.73 1.73
C SER A 304 -16.96 -4.72 2.23
N GLN A 305 -16.83 -4.23 3.47
CA GLN A 305 -17.70 -3.19 4.03
C GLN A 305 -17.48 -1.83 3.38
N ILE A 306 -16.23 -1.48 3.03
CA ILE A 306 -15.89 -0.28 2.26
C ILE A 306 -16.48 -0.36 0.85
N ALA A 307 -16.34 -1.51 0.18
CA ALA A 307 -16.92 -1.76 -1.13
C ALA A 307 -18.46 -1.72 -1.11
N ALA A 308 -19.09 -2.29 -0.08
CA ALA A 308 -20.54 -2.24 0.13
C ALA A 308 -21.05 -0.83 0.47
N ALA A 309 -20.22 0.03 1.06
CA ALA A 309 -20.56 1.41 1.41
C ALA A 309 -20.47 2.43 0.28
N CYS A 310 -19.83 2.06 -0.84
CA CYS A 310 -19.66 2.92 -2.00
C CYS A 310 -21.00 3.36 -2.65
N ASP A 311 -22.14 2.93 -2.11
CA ASP A 311 -23.47 3.50 -2.33
C ASP A 311 -23.59 5.01 -2.02
N LYS A 312 -22.64 5.58 -1.26
CA LYS A 312 -22.59 7.02 -1.00
C LYS A 312 -21.20 7.55 -1.34
N TYR A 313 -21.18 8.55 -2.23
CA TYR A 313 -20.03 9.40 -2.54
C TYR A 313 -19.12 9.58 -1.31
N ILE A 314 -17.99 8.88 -1.29
CA ILE A 314 -16.86 9.25 -0.45
C ILE A 314 -15.88 9.97 -1.36
N ASP A 315 -16.21 11.22 -1.66
CA ASP A 315 -15.25 12.15 -2.23
C ASP A 315 -14.21 12.43 -1.13
N MET A 316 -13.08 11.72 -1.17
CA MET A 316 -12.03 11.80 -0.15
C MET A 316 -11.03 12.94 -0.38
N LEU A 317 -11.19 13.69 -1.48
CA LEU A 317 -10.22 14.69 -1.93
C LEU A 317 -10.83 16.02 -2.38
N VAL A 318 -12.14 16.13 -2.63
CA VAL A 318 -12.78 17.44 -2.77
C VAL A 318 -13.35 17.86 -1.41
N PRO A 319 -12.98 19.03 -0.87
CA PRO A 319 -13.75 19.64 0.20
C PRO A 319 -15.13 19.92 -0.38
N THR A 320 -16.13 19.12 -0.03
CA THR A 320 -17.51 19.50 -0.30
C THR A 320 -17.81 20.72 0.56
N GLU A 321 -17.95 21.89 -0.07
CA GLU A 321 -18.12 23.21 0.56
C GLU A 321 -19.37 23.34 1.49
N ASP A 322 -20.16 22.28 1.65
CA ASP A 322 -21.49 22.30 2.27
C ASP A 322 -21.67 21.33 3.48
N ASP A 323 -20.63 21.11 4.30
CA ASP A 323 -20.83 20.52 5.64
C ASP A 323 -20.64 21.59 6.73
N PRO A 324 -21.72 22.07 7.39
CA PRO A 324 -21.64 23.12 8.42
C PRO A 324 -20.94 22.67 9.71
N ASN A 325 -20.49 21.41 9.79
CA ASN A 325 -19.62 20.90 10.85
C ASN A 325 -18.15 20.70 10.41
N CYS A 326 -17.76 21.16 9.21
CA CYS A 326 -16.37 21.18 8.78
C CYS A 326 -15.62 22.32 9.49
N ALA A 327 -15.16 22.06 10.71
CA ALA A 327 -13.99 22.78 11.21
C ALA A 327 -12.78 22.23 10.44
N ASP A 328 -12.39 22.95 9.39
CA ASP A 328 -11.15 22.76 8.60
C ASP A 328 -9.88 23.01 9.43
N ASP A 329 -9.78 22.36 10.59
CA ASP A 329 -8.53 22.32 11.33
C ASP A 329 -7.87 20.97 11.03
N ILE A 330 -6.92 20.97 10.09
CA ILE A 330 -5.79 20.04 10.18
C ILE A 330 -5.11 20.38 11.51
N VAL A 331 -5.58 19.77 12.59
CA VAL A 331 -4.93 19.83 13.89
C VAL A 331 -3.67 19.00 13.74
N LEU A 332 -2.58 19.64 13.31
CA LEU A 332 -1.25 19.07 13.49
C LEU A 332 -1.14 18.74 14.98
N PRO A 333 -0.90 17.46 15.35
CA PRO A 333 -0.85 17.09 16.74
C PRO A 333 0.23 17.93 17.40
N ILE A 334 -0.21 18.80 18.31
CA ILE A 334 0.69 19.51 19.22
C ILE A 334 1.54 18.41 19.87
N PRO A 335 2.89 18.47 19.78
CA PRO A 335 3.73 17.46 20.40
C PRO A 335 3.28 17.23 21.83
N ARG A 336 3.10 15.97 22.25
CA ARG A 336 2.63 15.64 23.60
C ARG A 336 3.48 16.40 24.61
N LEU A 337 2.88 17.42 25.25
CA LEU A 337 3.57 18.18 26.29
C LEU A 337 3.79 17.22 27.46
N ILE A 338 5.05 16.92 27.74
CA ILE A 338 5.43 16.24 28.98
C ILE A 338 4.95 17.05 30.18
N SER A 339 4.62 16.37 31.27
CA SER A 339 4.14 17.03 32.48
C SER A 339 5.21 17.96 33.07
N ASN A 340 4.81 18.94 33.87
CA ASN A 340 5.78 19.82 34.54
C ASN A 340 6.73 19.03 35.45
N ASP A 341 6.26 17.94 36.05
CA ASP A 341 7.07 17.06 36.91
C ASP A 341 8.11 16.29 36.09
N GLU A 342 7.72 15.76 34.93
CA GLU A 342 8.63 15.11 33.99
C GLU A 342 9.65 16.08 33.39
N TYR A 343 9.22 17.29 33.04
CA TYR A 343 10.10 18.34 32.57
C TYR A 343 11.13 18.73 33.64
N SER A 344 10.70 18.91 34.88
CA SER A 344 11.59 19.20 36.02
C SER A 344 12.60 18.06 36.25
N ALA A 345 12.16 16.81 36.14
CA ALA A 345 13.03 15.63 36.24
C ALA A 345 14.06 15.55 35.09
N ILE A 346 13.67 15.96 33.88
CA ILE A 346 14.59 16.04 32.74
C ILE A 346 15.64 17.13 32.96
N ILE A 347 15.23 18.32 33.38
CA ILE A 347 16.13 19.46 33.62
C ILE A 347 17.12 19.17 34.77
N SER A 348 16.66 18.53 35.85
CA SER A 348 17.48 18.26 37.04
C SER A 348 18.61 17.25 36.78
N THR A 349 18.44 16.38 35.79
CA THR A 349 19.40 15.31 35.45
C THR A 349 20.03 15.51 34.07
N MET A 350 19.88 16.70 33.50
CA MET A 350 20.45 17.08 32.22
C MET A 350 21.96 17.34 32.35
N ASN A 351 22.75 16.96 31.35
CA ASN A 351 24.18 17.25 31.38
C ASN A 351 24.47 18.74 31.11
N LEU A 352 25.67 19.21 31.45
CA LEU A 352 26.06 20.62 31.33
C LEU A 352 25.88 21.17 29.91
N LYS A 353 26.35 20.43 28.89
CA LYS A 353 26.27 20.87 27.47
C LYS A 353 24.83 20.95 26.96
N GLN A 354 23.99 19.98 27.32
CA GLN A 354 22.56 19.96 27.01
C GLN A 354 21.84 21.15 27.65
N ARG A 355 22.17 21.46 28.91
CA ARG A 355 21.60 22.60 29.65
C ARG A 355 22.04 23.94 29.06
N GLU A 356 23.32 24.10 28.70
CA GLU A 356 23.82 25.29 28.01
C GLU A 356 23.11 25.51 26.68
N PHE A 357 22.93 24.45 25.89
CA PHE A 357 22.22 24.54 24.61
C PHE A 357 20.74 24.90 24.80
N LEU A 358 20.05 24.29 25.77
CA LEU A 358 18.66 24.61 26.10
C LEU A 358 18.50 26.08 26.50
N LEU A 359 19.40 26.59 27.35
CA LEU A 359 19.40 27.99 27.77
C LEU A 359 19.71 28.94 26.62
N HIS A 360 20.62 28.56 25.73
CA HIS A 360 20.94 29.32 24.52
C HIS A 360 19.73 29.46 23.60
N VAL A 361 19.00 28.37 23.34
CA VAL A 361 17.76 28.41 22.56
C VAL A 361 16.73 29.31 23.24
N LEU A 362 16.52 29.16 24.56
CA LEU A 362 15.61 30.02 25.32
C LEU A 362 15.99 31.52 25.28
N HIS A 363 17.29 31.82 25.32
CA HIS A 363 17.78 33.20 25.17
C HIS A 363 17.52 33.73 23.76
N CYS A 364 17.74 32.93 22.71
CA CYS A 364 17.44 33.33 21.33
C CYS A 364 15.95 33.65 21.13
N PHE A 365 15.05 32.88 21.75
CA PHE A 365 13.62 33.18 21.75
C PHE A 365 13.27 34.46 22.52
N LYS A 366 13.92 34.72 23.67
CA LYS A 366 13.71 35.95 24.44
C LYS A 366 14.17 37.21 23.70
N GLU A 367 15.26 37.11 22.94
CA GLU A 367 15.85 38.22 22.19
C GLU A 367 15.32 38.32 20.75
N GLU A 368 14.28 37.54 20.38
CA GLU A 368 13.69 37.47 19.03
C GLU A 368 14.70 37.22 17.89
N LYS A 369 15.79 36.49 18.17
CA LYS A 369 16.82 36.12 17.19
C LYS A 369 16.39 34.90 16.38
N LEU A 370 15.32 35.04 15.60
CA LEU A 370 14.77 34.01 14.71
C LEU A 370 15.09 34.35 13.23
N PRO A 371 15.23 33.36 12.33
CA PRO A 371 15.12 31.91 12.53
C PRO A 371 16.39 31.25 13.09
N LEU A 372 16.22 30.14 13.79
CA LEU A 372 17.32 29.35 14.37
C LEU A 372 17.59 28.09 13.53
N TYR A 373 18.84 27.90 13.10
CA TYR A 373 19.28 26.69 12.41
C TYR A 373 20.41 26.04 13.21
N TYR A 374 20.07 25.00 13.99
CA TYR A 374 21.05 24.26 14.78
C TYR A 374 21.03 22.77 14.45
N CYS A 375 22.22 22.19 14.35
CA CYS A 375 22.41 20.74 14.24
C CYS A 375 22.99 20.23 15.57
N MET A 376 22.36 19.21 16.15
CA MET A 376 22.83 18.58 17.38
C MET A 376 23.59 17.28 17.06
N LEU A 377 24.88 17.25 17.38
CA LEU A 377 25.75 16.10 17.18
C LEU A 377 26.07 15.43 18.52
N GLY A 378 26.06 14.10 18.56
CA GLY A 378 26.44 13.34 19.76
C GLY A 378 26.44 11.83 19.52
N GLY A 379 27.19 11.07 20.32
CA GLY A 379 27.25 9.61 20.24
C GLY A 379 25.91 8.91 20.55
N ALA A 380 25.84 7.59 20.38
CA ALA A 380 24.69 6.80 20.82
C ALA A 380 24.60 6.80 22.37
N GLY A 381 23.40 6.83 22.94
CA GLY A 381 23.19 6.78 24.39
C GLY A 381 23.39 8.10 25.16
N VAL A 382 23.82 9.19 24.52
CA VAL A 382 24.06 10.49 25.21
C VAL A 382 22.77 11.27 25.58
N GLY A 383 21.59 10.71 25.31
CA GLY A 383 20.30 11.31 25.67
C GLY A 383 19.80 12.40 24.69
N LYS A 384 20.07 12.28 23.39
CA LYS A 384 19.62 13.25 22.35
C LYS A 384 18.10 13.45 22.34
N SER A 385 17.33 12.36 22.38
CA SER A 385 15.85 12.42 22.45
C SER A 385 15.35 13.16 23.69
N ARG A 386 16.07 13.04 24.80
CA ARG A 386 15.74 13.71 26.06
C ARG A 386 15.89 15.23 25.99
N LEU A 387 16.95 15.70 25.31
CA LEU A 387 17.15 17.12 25.04
C LEU A 387 16.12 17.66 24.05
N ILE A 388 15.77 16.90 23.01
CA ILE A 388 14.70 17.28 22.06
C ILE A 388 13.37 17.48 22.79
N ASN A 389 12.98 16.55 23.68
CA ASN A 389 11.75 16.68 24.46
C ASN A 389 11.73 17.96 25.32
N ALA A 390 12.85 18.30 25.97
CA ALA A 390 12.95 19.54 26.75
C ALA A 390 12.87 20.79 25.87
N LEU A 391 13.50 20.78 24.69
CA LEU A 391 13.44 21.88 23.72
C LEU A 391 12.02 22.11 23.21
N THR A 392 11.28 21.05 22.92
CA THR A 392 9.88 21.12 22.47
C THR A 392 9.00 21.85 23.49
N VAL A 393 9.16 21.55 24.79
CA VAL A 393 8.43 22.26 25.86
C VAL A 393 8.82 23.73 25.92
N VAL A 394 10.12 24.05 25.86
CA VAL A 394 10.61 25.44 25.89
C VAL A 394 10.08 26.26 24.71
N ILE A 395 10.12 25.71 23.51
CA ILE A 395 9.62 26.36 22.29
C ILE A 395 8.11 26.62 22.42
N PHE A 396 7.36 25.64 22.90
CA PHE A 396 5.91 25.77 23.07
C PHE A 396 5.52 26.81 24.12
N LEU A 397 6.20 26.83 25.27
CA LEU A 397 5.97 27.84 26.32
C LEU A 397 6.37 29.25 25.86
N SER A 398 7.38 29.37 25.01
CA SER A 398 7.85 30.66 24.51
C SER A 398 6.92 31.24 23.44
N ASN A 399 6.33 30.40 22.57
CA ASN A 399 5.36 30.84 21.56
C ASN A 399 4.00 31.28 22.14
N ARG A 400 3.60 30.81 23.33
CA ARG A 400 2.37 31.29 23.99
C ARG A 400 2.38 32.78 24.35
N LYS A 401 3.55 33.44 24.38
CA LYS A 401 3.63 34.89 24.59
C LYS A 401 3.40 35.72 23.31
N ILE A 402 3.50 35.12 22.12
CA ILE A 402 3.37 35.84 20.85
C ILE A 402 1.91 35.83 20.34
N CYS A 403 1.09 34.85 20.72
CA CYS A 403 -0.34 34.81 20.36
C CYS A 403 -1.28 35.56 21.33
N CYS A 404 -0.74 36.20 22.37
CA CYS A 404 -1.53 36.99 23.33
C CYS A 404 -1.07 38.45 23.34
N LEU A 405 -1.12 39.12 22.19
CA LEU A 405 -1.07 40.58 22.09
C LEU A 405 -1.91 41.01 20.87
N ASN A 406 -3.17 41.32 21.17
CA ASN A 406 -4.23 41.98 20.39
C ASN A 406 -4.70 41.36 19.08
#